data_AF-H2ZB13-F1
#
_entry.id   AF-H2ZB13-F1
#
_cell.length_a   1.000
_cell.length_b   1.000
_cell.length_c   1.000
_cell.angle_alpha   90.00
_cell.angle_beta   90.00
_cell.angle_gamma   90.00
#
_symmetry.space_group_name_H-M   'P 1'
#
loop_
_entity.id
_entity.type
_entity.pdbx_description
1 polymer ?
#
loop_
_entity_poly.entity_id
_entity_poly.type
_entity_poly.pdbx_seq_one_letter_code
_entity_poly.pdbx_strand_id
1 'polypeptide(L)'
;MSPERVLDIWRESCADDERVTSRLLLLLDVIKSEPWIKAIKNLRDDYVAIQTCKLSYKDVETAAAYSPGAFTSEWVQWNCDVTNRTSCVTWFDDAESSVQPTYAVSRRWTDFASRLP
;
A
#
# COMPACT_ATOMS: atom_id res chain seq x y z
N MET A 1 -16.23 3.89 -3.51
CA MET A 1 -15.71 3.94 -4.89
C MET A 1 -14.92 2.66 -5.12
N SER A 2 -15.08 2.01 -6.27
CA SER A 2 -14.33 0.77 -6.56
C SER A 2 -12.89 1.11 -6.97
N PRO A 3 -11.93 0.17 -6.81
CA PRO A 3 -10.55 0.35 -7.28
C PRO A 3 -10.50 0.76 -8.76
N GLU A 4 -11.33 0.16 -9.60
CA GLU A 4 -11.38 0.39 -11.05
C GLU A 4 -11.70 1.85 -11.35
N ARG A 5 -12.68 2.44 -10.65
CA ARG A 5 -13.05 3.83 -10.91
C ARG A 5 -11.93 4.81 -10.56
N VAL A 6 -11.15 4.55 -9.51
CA VAL A 6 -9.99 5.39 -9.16
C VAL A 6 -8.90 5.28 -10.23
N LEU A 7 -8.66 4.06 -10.72
CA LEU A 7 -7.70 3.81 -11.78
C LEU A 7 -8.11 4.47 -13.10
N ASP A 8 -9.39 4.45 -13.45
CA ASP A 8 -9.91 5.13 -14.64
C ASP A 8 -9.72 6.64 -14.55
N ILE A 9 -10.03 7.25 -13.40
CA ILE A 9 -9.82 8.70 -13.18
C ILE A 9 -8.32 9.06 -13.35
N TRP A 10 -7.42 8.23 -12.84
CA TRP A 10 -5.98 8.44 -13.01
C TRP A 10 -5.53 8.28 -14.47
N ARG A 11 -6.05 7.29 -15.20
CA ARG A 11 -5.75 7.11 -16.63
C ARG A 11 -6.23 8.31 -17.45
N GLU A 12 -7.46 8.74 -17.21
CA GLU A 12 -8.06 9.92 -17.84
C GLU A 12 -7.19 11.16 -17.61
N SER A 13 -6.64 11.35 -16.39
CA SER A 13 -5.79 12.50 -16.08
C SER A 13 -4.36 12.42 -16.66
N CYS A 14 -3.94 11.25 -17.13
CA CYS A 14 -2.61 11.03 -17.71
C CYS A 14 -2.63 10.88 -19.24
N ALA A 15 -3.80 10.96 -19.89
CA ALA A 15 -3.99 10.62 -21.30
C ALA A 15 -3.40 11.64 -22.30
N ASP A 16 -3.00 12.82 -21.85
CA ASP A 16 -2.61 13.94 -22.72
C ASP A 16 -1.15 13.86 -23.25
N ASP A 17 -0.33 12.91 -22.80
CA ASP A 17 1.08 12.83 -23.20
C ASP A 17 1.48 11.42 -23.67
N GLU A 18 1.42 11.19 -24.98
CA GLU A 18 1.80 9.94 -25.67
C GLU A 18 3.25 9.48 -25.40
N ARG A 19 4.08 10.32 -24.73
CA ARG A 19 5.49 10.02 -24.42
C ARG A 19 5.77 9.73 -22.96
N VAL A 20 4.79 9.86 -22.06
CA VAL A 20 5.01 9.64 -20.61
C VAL A 20 4.36 8.34 -20.15
N THR A 21 5.21 7.37 -19.76
CA THR A 21 4.75 6.20 -19.01
C THR A 21 4.55 6.59 -17.54
N SER A 22 3.40 7.20 -17.25
CA SER A 22 3.03 7.57 -15.89
C SER A 22 2.99 6.33 -14.98
N ARG A 23 3.45 6.51 -13.74
CA ARG A 23 3.39 5.49 -12.70
C ARG A 23 2.54 5.98 -11.55
N LEU A 24 1.69 5.12 -11.00
CA LEU A 24 0.85 5.43 -9.84
C LEU A 24 1.37 4.68 -8.61
N LEU A 25 1.68 5.41 -7.55
CA LEU A 25 1.96 4.85 -6.24
C LEU A 25 0.80 5.20 -5.30
N LEU A 26 0.18 4.18 -4.72
CA LEU A 26 -0.94 4.32 -3.80
C LEU A 26 -0.47 3.96 -2.38
N LEU A 27 -0.66 4.89 -1.44
CA LEU A 27 -0.67 4.59 -0.02
C LEU A 27 -2.13 4.56 0.43
N LEU A 28 -2.62 3.40 0.86
CA LEU A 28 -4.05 3.18 1.08
C LEU A 28 -4.34 2.56 2.44
N ASP A 29 -4.97 3.33 3.32
CA ASP A 29 -5.43 2.92 4.65
C ASP A 29 -6.93 2.62 4.60
N VAL A 30 -7.29 1.34 4.42
CA VAL A 30 -8.68 0.91 4.24
C VAL A 30 -8.97 -0.38 5.00
N ILE A 31 -10.22 -0.53 5.46
CA ILE A 31 -10.69 -1.72 6.19
C ILE A 31 -10.59 -3.00 5.34
N LYS A 32 -10.88 -2.90 4.03
CA LYS A 32 -10.89 -4.04 3.09
C LYS A 32 -9.93 -3.76 1.93
N SER A 33 -8.69 -4.20 2.07
CA SER A 33 -7.63 -3.98 1.08
C SER A 33 -7.58 -5.08 0.00
N GLU A 34 -8.23 -6.22 0.20
CA GLU A 34 -8.21 -7.35 -0.73
C GLU A 34 -8.70 -6.99 -2.14
N PRO A 35 -9.81 -6.23 -2.32
CA PRO A 35 -10.25 -5.82 -3.65
C PRO A 35 -9.20 -4.98 -4.38
N TRP A 36 -8.49 -4.11 -3.66
CA TRP A 36 -7.44 -3.26 -4.21
C TRP A 36 -6.21 -4.07 -4.62
N ILE A 37 -5.75 -4.98 -3.76
CA ILE A 37 -4.65 -5.87 -4.07
C ILE A 37 -4.96 -6.71 -5.31
N LYS A 38 -6.18 -7.25 -5.40
CA LYS A 38 -6.62 -8.04 -6.56
C LYS A 38 -6.69 -7.19 -7.83
N ALA A 39 -7.29 -6.00 -7.76
CA ALA A 39 -7.39 -5.10 -8.89
C ALA A 39 -6.00 -4.76 -9.45
N ILE A 40 -5.06 -4.37 -8.58
CA ILE A 40 -3.71 -3.97 -8.99
C ILE A 40 -2.92 -5.14 -9.59
N LYS A 41 -2.99 -6.33 -8.98
CA LYS A 41 -2.33 -7.53 -9.52
C LYS A 41 -2.86 -7.97 -10.88
N ASN A 42 -4.10 -7.60 -11.21
CA ASN A 42 -4.73 -7.94 -12.48
C ASN A 42 -4.47 -6.90 -13.59
N LEU A 43 -3.88 -5.75 -13.24
CA LEU A 43 -3.54 -4.73 -14.23
C LEU A 43 -2.45 -5.24 -15.15
N ARG A 44 -2.76 -5.23 -16.45
CA ARG A 44 -1.77 -5.55 -17.47
C ARG A 44 -1.08 -4.29 -17.87
N ASP A 45 -1.73 -3.28 -18.43
CA ASP A 45 -1.01 -2.26 -19.21
C ASP A 45 -0.52 -1.04 -18.41
N ASP A 46 -0.80 -1.02 -17.10
CA ASP A 46 -0.44 0.09 -16.22
C ASP A 46 0.71 -0.23 -15.27
N TYR A 47 1.41 0.82 -14.85
CA TYR A 47 2.40 0.80 -13.79
C TYR A 47 1.75 1.34 -12.50
N VAL A 48 1.07 0.48 -11.75
CA VAL A 48 0.53 0.79 -10.41
C VAL A 48 1.18 -0.04 -9.28
N ALA A 49 1.57 0.62 -8.19
CA ALA A 49 2.02 0.02 -6.94
C ALA A 49 1.12 0.46 -5.79
N ILE A 50 0.92 -0.40 -4.80
CA ILE A 50 0.15 -0.09 -3.59
C ILE A 50 0.88 -0.55 -2.34
N GLN A 51 0.92 0.32 -1.33
CA GLN A 51 1.16 0.00 0.06
C GLN A 51 -0.15 0.16 0.82
N THR A 52 -0.57 -0.88 1.52
CA THR A 52 -1.84 -0.93 2.25
C THR A 52 -1.71 -1.87 3.45
N CYS A 53 -2.80 -2.22 4.13
CA CYS A 53 -2.81 -3.17 5.23
C CYS A 53 -3.94 -4.18 5.13
N LYS A 54 -3.67 -5.39 5.60
CA LYS A 54 -4.67 -6.38 5.98
C LYS A 54 -4.93 -6.27 7.47
N LEU A 55 -6.17 -6.49 7.86
CA LEU A 55 -6.53 -6.58 9.27
C LEU A 55 -6.46 -8.03 9.68
N SER A 56 -5.64 -8.35 10.67
CA SER A 56 -5.74 -9.65 11.32
C SER A 56 -6.86 -9.56 12.36
N TYR A 57 -7.94 -10.34 12.17
CA TYR A 57 -8.94 -10.52 13.21
C TYR A 57 -8.29 -11.28 14.37
N LYS A 58 -7.72 -10.55 15.32
CA LYS A 58 -7.38 -11.08 16.63
C LYS A 58 -8.56 -10.88 17.56
N ASP A 59 -8.66 -11.76 18.54
CA ASP A 59 -9.81 -11.95 19.41
C ASP A 59 -10.41 -10.63 19.91
N VAL A 60 -11.74 -10.53 19.83
CA VAL A 60 -12.52 -9.30 20.07
C VAL A 60 -12.35 -8.77 21.50
N GLU A 61 -11.86 -9.61 22.41
CA GLU A 61 -11.63 -9.27 23.82
C GLU A 61 -10.28 -8.57 24.09
N THR A 62 -9.31 -8.62 23.17
CA THR A 62 -7.95 -8.07 23.41
C THR A 62 -7.37 -7.25 22.26
N ALA A 63 -7.90 -7.36 21.05
CA ALA A 63 -7.37 -6.62 19.91
C ALA A 63 -7.95 -5.20 19.86
N ALA A 64 -7.08 -4.19 19.89
CA ALA A 64 -7.47 -2.83 19.54
C ALA A 64 -8.15 -2.88 18.15
N ALA A 65 -9.43 -2.50 18.11
CA ALA A 65 -10.19 -2.43 16.87
C ALA A 65 -9.39 -1.55 15.88
N TYR A 66 -9.15 -2.06 14.67
CA TYR A 66 -8.48 -1.28 13.66
C TYR A 66 -9.18 0.07 13.48
N SER A 67 -8.41 1.14 13.64
CA SER A 67 -8.84 2.49 13.32
C SER A 67 -8.17 2.89 12.01
N PRO A 68 -8.93 3.38 11.01
CA PRO A 68 -8.34 4.08 9.88
C PRO A 68 -7.36 5.14 10.40
N GLY A 69 -6.13 5.15 9.88
CA GLY A 69 -5.05 6.00 10.38
C GLY A 69 -3.94 5.22 11.09
N ALA A 70 -4.20 4.02 11.61
CA ALA A 70 -3.19 3.23 12.31
C ALA A 70 -2.04 2.81 11.36
N PHE A 71 -2.39 2.23 10.21
CA PHE A 71 -1.41 1.85 9.18
C PHE A 71 -0.62 3.06 8.68
N THR A 72 -1.29 4.18 8.37
CA THR A 72 -0.58 5.38 7.89
C THR A 72 0.30 6.01 8.95
N SER A 73 -0.08 5.96 10.23
CA SER A 73 0.75 6.46 11.34
C SER A 73 2.04 5.65 11.47
N GLU A 74 1.94 4.31 11.46
CA GLU A 74 3.10 3.42 11.47
C GLU A 74 3.98 3.61 10.22
N TRP A 75 3.35 3.70 9.04
CA TRP A 75 4.05 3.95 7.79
C TRP A 75 4.83 5.28 7.81
N VAL A 76 4.23 6.35 8.33
CA VAL A 76 4.88 7.67 8.46
C VAL A 76 6.03 7.60 9.44
N GLN A 77 5.82 7.01 10.62
CA GLN A 77 6.86 6.85 11.63
C GLN A 77 8.07 6.12 11.04
N TRP A 78 7.85 5.06 10.25
CA TRP A 78 8.94 4.30 9.69
C TRP A 78 9.64 5.00 8.51
N ASN A 79 8.90 5.63 7.58
CA ASN A 79 9.50 6.26 6.40
C ASN A 79 10.08 7.66 6.66
N CYS A 80 9.51 8.41 7.60
CA CYS A 80 9.87 9.80 7.84
C CYS A 80 10.84 10.02 9.01
N ASP A 81 10.99 9.04 9.91
CA ASP A 81 11.98 9.12 10.97
C ASP A 81 13.40 8.88 10.42
N VAL A 82 14.22 9.92 10.51
CA VAL A 82 15.62 9.93 10.03
C VAL A 82 16.51 8.96 10.81
N THR A 83 16.14 8.58 12.03
CA THR A 83 16.88 7.61 12.86
C THR A 83 16.68 6.18 12.37
N ASN A 84 15.54 5.86 11.75
CA ASN A 84 15.23 4.55 11.16
C ASN A 84 16.00 4.28 9.85
N ARG A 85 16.84 5.21 9.38
CA ARG A 85 17.68 5.02 8.18
C ARG A 85 18.82 4.02 8.38
N THR A 86 19.23 3.77 9.63
CA THR A 86 20.34 2.86 10.00
C THR A 86 19.87 1.53 10.60
N SER A 87 18.61 1.44 11.02
CA SER A 87 18.03 0.19 11.53
C SER A 87 17.38 -0.59 10.38
N CYS A 88 17.84 -1.83 10.15
CA CYS A 88 17.18 -2.79 9.25
C CYS A 88 15.87 -3.35 9.86
N VAL A 89 15.24 -2.64 10.80
CA VAL A 89 14.05 -3.08 11.51
C VAL A 89 12.86 -2.94 10.55
N THR A 90 12.35 -4.09 10.12
CA THR A 90 11.09 -4.23 9.40
C THR A 90 9.97 -3.83 10.35
N TRP A 91 9.11 -2.88 9.95
CA TRP A 91 8.01 -2.40 10.79
C TRP A 91 6.86 -3.41 10.96
N PHE A 92 7.12 -4.68 10.64
CA PHE A 92 6.21 -5.83 10.62
C PHE A 92 6.57 -6.89 11.63
N ASP A 93 7.73 -6.79 12.26
CA ASP A 93 8.22 -7.83 13.17
C ASP A 93 7.40 -7.89 14.47
N ASP A 94 6.48 -6.93 14.67
CA ASP A 94 5.49 -7.03 15.71
C ASP A 94 4.36 -7.99 15.29
N ALA A 95 4.60 -9.27 15.55
CA ALA A 95 3.61 -10.32 15.40
C ALA A 95 2.32 -10.05 16.21
N GLU A 96 2.31 -9.10 17.15
CA GLU A 96 1.16 -8.70 17.95
C GLU A 96 0.25 -7.67 17.25
N SER A 97 0.74 -6.91 16.26
CA SER A 97 -0.05 -5.89 15.58
C SER A 97 -1.30 -6.46 14.88
N SER A 98 -2.44 -5.76 15.04
CA SER A 98 -3.69 -6.04 14.32
C SER A 98 -3.65 -5.55 12.88
N VAL A 99 -2.66 -4.71 12.56
CA VAL A 99 -2.38 -4.18 11.23
C VAL A 99 -1.24 -5.00 10.64
N GLN A 100 -1.52 -5.66 9.52
CA GLN A 100 -0.52 -6.37 8.73
C GLN A 100 -0.32 -5.63 7.42
N PRO A 101 0.66 -4.75 7.34
CA PRO A 101 0.84 -4.00 6.12
C PRO A 101 1.23 -4.92 4.94
N THR A 102 1.00 -4.47 3.72
CA THR A 102 1.01 -5.30 2.53
C THR A 102 1.38 -4.43 1.33
N TYR A 103 2.14 -5.03 0.42
CA TYR A 103 2.56 -4.39 -0.82
C TYR A 103 2.11 -5.22 -2.02
N ALA A 104 1.69 -4.54 -3.09
CA ALA A 104 1.44 -5.18 -4.38
C ALA A 104 1.82 -4.25 -5.55
N VAL A 105 2.19 -4.86 -6.67
CA VAL A 105 2.52 -4.17 -7.93
C VAL A 105 1.81 -4.85 -9.09
N SER A 106 1.43 -4.06 -10.09
CA SER A 106 0.88 -4.58 -11.36
C SER A 106 1.92 -5.28 -12.22
N ARG A 107 3.16 -4.76 -12.23
CA ARG A 107 4.31 -5.31 -12.93
C ARG A 107 5.56 -5.14 -12.06
N ARG A 108 6.58 -5.98 -12.25
CA ARG A 108 7.91 -5.71 -11.67
C ARG A 108 8.50 -4.51 -12.41
N TRP A 109 8.71 -3.41 -11.72
CA TRP A 109 9.41 -2.25 -12.28
C TRP A 109 10.87 -2.40 -11.88
N THR A 110 11.81 -2.09 -12.79
CA THR A 110 13.26 -2.16 -12.51
C THR A 110 13.59 -1.50 -11.17
N ASP A 111 14.38 -2.19 -10.35
CA ASP A 111 15.02 -1.84 -9.06
C ASP A 111 14.30 -0.89 -8.07
N PHE A 112 13.03 -0.57 -8.29
CA PHE A 112 12.22 0.18 -7.35
C PHE A 112 11.78 -0.76 -6.22
N ALA A 113 12.76 -1.09 -5.37
CA ALA A 113 12.49 -1.56 -4.04
C ALA A 113 12.03 -0.34 -3.24
N SER A 114 10.71 -0.12 -3.13
CA SER A 114 10.25 0.53 -1.90
C SER A 114 10.82 -0.31 -0.77
N ARG A 115 11.33 0.32 0.30
CA ARG A 115 11.81 -0.46 1.44
C ARG A 115 10.63 -1.33 1.86
N LEU A 116 10.77 -2.62 1.56
CA LEU A 116 9.66 -3.53 1.68
C LEU A 116 9.39 -3.70 3.17
N PRO A 117 8.13 -3.92 3.50
CA PRO A 117 7.79 -4.72 4.64
C PRO A 117 8.68 -5.92 4.90
#